data_AF-A0A7X7FKU0-F1
#
_entry.id   AF-A0A7X7FKU0-F1
#
_cell.length_a   1.000
_cell.length_b   1.000
_cell.length_c   1.000
_cell.angle_alpha   90.00
_cell.angle_beta   90.00
_cell.angle_gamma   90.00
#
_symmetry.space_group_name_H-M   'P 1'
#
loop_
_entity.id
_entity.type
_entity.pdbx_description
1 polymer ?
#
loop_
_entity_poly.entity_id
_entity_poly.type
_entity_poly.pdbx_seq_one_letter_code
_entity_poly.pdbx_strand_id
1 'polypeptide(L)'
;MSTSPGKRTWIGWSFVAGCCTGIPSGVILAYLASIPFYLGLFFFLLLGLLIGAIMFRFGSGASPVHPPTLALIGSAVVLLTWGTTLLIEYATLPGLVARRTEMALFRRLTPEQQAEVAAKIRVHVMSRLLGRPYEGRPAEWLAGFPKYLRWIARDGTMECPRVVDPTTFTFKLPQSRASWAFRVVLSMALLAFAVLSQYLLLARPSKDQTSPDAIPSK
;
A
#
# COMPACT_ATOMS: atom_id res chain seq x y z
N MET A 1 -32.28 6.11 -17.27
CA MET A 1 -31.70 4.80 -16.90
C MET A 1 -32.03 4.49 -15.45
N SER A 2 -33.07 3.69 -15.22
CA SER A 2 -33.46 3.25 -13.87
C SER A 2 -32.49 2.16 -13.41
N THR A 3 -31.51 2.52 -12.56
CA THR A 3 -30.70 1.52 -11.85
C THR A 3 -31.61 0.85 -10.84
N SER A 4 -31.96 -0.43 -11.04
CA SER A 4 -32.74 -1.16 -10.03
C SER A 4 -31.99 -1.09 -8.68
N PRO A 5 -32.71 -0.89 -7.56
CA PRO A 5 -32.10 -0.70 -6.24
C PRO A 5 -31.14 -1.85 -5.85
N GLY A 6 -31.40 -3.07 -6.35
CA GLY A 6 -30.52 -4.22 -6.15
C GLY A 6 -29.15 -4.12 -6.85
N LYS A 7 -29.02 -3.44 -8.00
CA LYS A 7 -27.70 -3.34 -8.68
C LYS A 7 -26.73 -2.43 -7.92
N ARG A 8 -27.23 -1.37 -7.29
CA ARG A 8 -26.41 -0.44 -6.51
C ARG A 8 -25.84 -1.10 -5.26
N THR A 9 -26.61 -1.97 -4.59
CA THR A 9 -26.14 -2.66 -3.40
C THR A 9 -24.99 -3.62 -3.71
N TRP A 10 -25.08 -4.38 -4.80
CA TRP A 10 -23.99 -5.28 -5.24
C TRP A 10 -22.68 -4.56 -5.60
N ILE A 11 -22.76 -3.39 -6.27
CA ILE A 11 -21.57 -2.57 -6.55
C ILE A 11 -20.95 -2.03 -5.25
N GLY A 12 -21.79 -1.57 -4.31
CA GLY A 12 -21.33 -1.15 -2.99
C GLY A 12 -20.61 -2.27 -2.24
N TRP A 13 -21.19 -3.48 -2.23
CA TRP A 13 -20.57 -4.67 -1.62
C TRP A 13 -19.23 -5.04 -2.26
N SER A 14 -19.12 -4.93 -3.59
CA SER A 14 -17.87 -5.15 -4.30
C SER A 14 -16.77 -4.18 -3.86
N PHE A 15 -17.10 -2.89 -3.73
CA PHE A 15 -16.16 -1.88 -3.22
C PHE A 15 -15.75 -2.16 -1.77
N VAL A 16 -16.71 -2.46 -0.88
CA VAL A 16 -16.44 -2.81 0.52
C VAL A 16 -15.52 -4.04 0.61
N ALA A 17 -15.81 -5.10 -0.14
CA ALA A 17 -14.98 -6.30 -0.19
C ALA A 17 -13.55 -5.99 -0.70
N GLY A 18 -13.42 -5.13 -1.71
CA GLY A 18 -12.14 -4.63 -2.19
C GLY A 18 -11.35 -3.88 -1.12
N CYS A 19 -11.99 -2.99 -0.35
CA CYS A 19 -11.35 -2.28 0.76
C CYS A 19 -10.94 -3.22 1.90
N CYS A 20 -11.84 -4.12 2.31
CA CYS A 20 -11.60 -5.08 3.39
C CYS A 20 -10.45 -6.05 3.08
N THR A 21 -10.22 -6.37 1.81
CA THR A 21 -9.13 -7.25 1.38
C THR A 21 -7.87 -6.48 1.00
N GLY A 22 -8.03 -5.29 0.41
CA GLY A 22 -6.95 -4.40 0.00
C GLY A 22 -6.13 -3.87 1.17
N ILE A 23 -6.76 -3.42 2.26
CA ILE A 23 -6.01 -2.87 3.42
C ILE A 23 -5.09 -3.92 4.05
N PRO A 24 -5.54 -5.13 4.44
CA PRO A 24 -4.65 -6.16 4.97
C PRO A 24 -3.59 -6.59 3.95
N SER A 25 -3.95 -6.70 2.67
CA SER A 25 -3.00 -7.02 1.60
C SER A 25 -1.90 -5.97 1.50
N GLY A 26 -2.23 -4.68 1.62
CA GLY A 26 -1.26 -3.59 1.62
C GLY A 26 -0.27 -3.67 2.80
N VAL A 27 -0.75 -4.06 3.99
CA VAL A 27 0.13 -4.32 5.15
C VAL A 27 1.10 -5.46 4.85
N ILE A 28 0.61 -6.58 4.34
CA ILE A 28 1.44 -7.75 3.97
C ILE A 28 2.45 -7.36 2.88
N LEU A 29 2.00 -6.64 1.85
CA LEU A 29 2.83 -6.17 0.75
C LEU A 29 3.95 -5.26 1.23
N ALA A 30 3.75 -4.44 2.27
CA ALA A 30 4.80 -3.58 2.79
C ALA A 30 5.97 -4.40 3.36
N TYR A 31 5.67 -5.50 4.05
CA TYR A 31 6.69 -6.43 4.53
C TYR A 31 7.32 -7.23 3.39
N LEU A 32 6.53 -7.73 2.44
CA LEU A 32 7.04 -8.50 1.31
C LEU A 32 7.86 -7.65 0.34
N ALA A 33 7.56 -6.35 0.23
CA ALA A 33 8.32 -5.43 -0.60
C ALA A 33 9.72 -5.13 -0.05
N SER A 34 10.04 -5.59 1.17
CA SER A 34 11.38 -5.58 1.74
C SER A 34 12.24 -6.80 1.37
N ILE A 35 11.64 -7.83 0.75
CA ILE A 35 12.33 -9.01 0.17
C ILE A 35 13.11 -8.57 -1.09
N PRO A 36 14.26 -9.21 -1.44
CA PRO A 36 15.03 -8.91 -2.65
C PRO A 36 14.19 -8.67 -3.92
N PHE A 37 14.22 -7.40 -4.33
CA PHE A 37 13.77 -6.78 -5.57
C PHE A 37 12.55 -7.40 -6.29
N TYR A 38 12.74 -8.43 -7.10
CA TYR A 38 11.70 -8.91 -8.01
C TYR A 38 10.67 -9.80 -7.31
N LEU A 39 11.02 -10.42 -6.19
CA LEU A 39 10.09 -11.30 -5.49
C LEU A 39 8.91 -10.51 -4.90
N GLY A 40 9.15 -9.29 -4.43
CA GLY A 40 8.10 -8.40 -3.95
C GLY A 40 7.08 -8.06 -5.03
N LEU A 41 7.52 -7.76 -6.25
CA LEU A 41 6.66 -7.39 -7.38
C LEU A 41 5.71 -8.52 -7.80
N PHE A 42 6.17 -9.77 -7.71
CA PHE A 42 5.33 -10.94 -7.94
C PHE A 42 4.13 -10.98 -6.97
N PHE A 43 4.32 -10.62 -5.69
CA PHE A 43 3.22 -10.59 -4.73
C PHE A 43 2.22 -9.46 -4.99
N PHE A 44 2.62 -8.32 -5.56
CA PHE A 44 1.67 -7.29 -5.98
C PHE A 44 0.72 -7.80 -7.06
N LEU A 45 1.25 -8.57 -8.02
CA LEU A 45 0.43 -9.21 -9.05
C LEU A 45 -0.50 -10.25 -8.43
N LEU A 46 0.04 -11.16 -7.61
CA LEU A 46 -0.72 -12.25 -6.99
C LEU A 46 -1.85 -11.74 -6.08
N LEU A 47 -1.55 -10.81 -5.18
CA LEU A 47 -2.57 -10.23 -4.29
C LEU A 47 -3.53 -9.33 -5.04
N GLY A 48 -3.08 -8.62 -6.09
CA GLY A 48 -3.97 -7.89 -6.99
C GLY A 48 -5.00 -8.79 -7.68
N LEU A 49 -4.59 -9.97 -8.14
CA LEU A 49 -5.48 -10.97 -8.73
C LEU A 49 -6.44 -11.57 -7.69
N LEU A 50 -6.02 -11.69 -6.43
CA LEU A 50 -6.92 -12.13 -5.37
C LEU A 50 -7.99 -11.06 -5.09
N ILE A 51 -7.58 -9.80 -4.94
CA ILE A 51 -8.48 -8.66 -4.69
C ILE A 51 -9.46 -8.52 -5.86
N GLY A 52 -8.98 -8.53 -7.10
CA GLY A 52 -9.82 -8.44 -8.30
C GLY A 52 -10.87 -9.56 -8.37
N ALA A 53 -10.49 -10.80 -8.05
CA ALA A 53 -11.39 -11.94 -8.07
C ALA A 53 -12.46 -11.83 -6.99
N ILE A 54 -12.10 -11.37 -5.80
CA ILE A 54 -13.05 -11.11 -4.70
C ILE A 54 -14.02 -10.00 -5.10
N MET A 55 -13.51 -8.87 -5.60
CA MET A 55 -14.35 -7.76 -6.09
C MET A 55 -15.31 -8.22 -7.19
N PHE A 56 -14.83 -9.03 -8.13
CA PHE A 56 -15.65 -9.64 -9.18
C PHE A 56 -16.74 -10.56 -8.58
N ARG A 57 -16.39 -11.43 -7.64
CA ARG A 57 -17.33 -12.36 -7.00
C ARG A 57 -18.49 -11.63 -6.32
N PHE A 58 -18.19 -10.57 -5.57
CA PHE A 58 -19.20 -9.75 -4.90
C PHE A 58 -19.94 -8.80 -5.85
N GLY A 59 -19.33 -8.40 -6.97
CA GLY A 59 -19.96 -7.55 -7.99
C GLY A 59 -20.76 -8.30 -9.05
N SER A 60 -20.63 -9.62 -9.13
CA SER A 60 -21.25 -10.47 -10.17
C SER A 60 -22.77 -10.29 -10.31
N GLY A 61 -23.48 -10.09 -9.19
CA GLY A 61 -24.92 -9.84 -9.17
C GLY A 61 -25.35 -8.49 -9.77
N ALA A 62 -24.43 -7.55 -10.00
CA ALA A 62 -24.71 -6.27 -10.65
C ALA A 62 -24.51 -6.30 -12.17
N SER A 63 -23.94 -7.37 -12.73
CA SER A 63 -23.56 -7.45 -14.14
C SER A 63 -24.79 -7.31 -15.07
N PRO A 64 -24.71 -6.60 -16.20
CA PRO A 64 -23.56 -5.82 -16.68
C PRO A 64 -23.47 -4.42 -16.03
N VAL A 65 -22.25 -3.96 -15.77
CA VAL A 65 -21.95 -2.63 -15.20
C VAL A 65 -21.16 -1.77 -16.19
N HIS A 66 -21.40 -0.45 -16.19
CA HIS A 66 -20.72 0.49 -17.08
C HIS A 66 -19.19 0.53 -16.79
N PRO A 67 -18.30 0.37 -17.80
CA PRO A 67 -16.85 0.23 -17.58
C PRO A 67 -16.18 1.40 -16.83
N PRO A 68 -16.51 2.68 -17.08
CA PRO A 68 -16.00 3.81 -16.30
C PRO A 68 -16.26 3.71 -14.79
N THR A 69 -17.42 3.18 -14.39
CA THR A 69 -17.73 2.97 -12.97
C THR A 69 -16.84 1.90 -12.36
N LEU A 70 -16.63 0.80 -13.08
CA LEU A 70 -15.72 -0.27 -12.65
C LEU A 70 -14.27 0.23 -12.58
N ALA A 71 -13.82 1.02 -13.55
CA ALA A 71 -12.50 1.61 -13.57
C ALA A 71 -12.27 2.55 -12.38
N LEU A 72 -13.26 3.39 -12.05
CA LEU A 72 -13.19 4.29 -10.89
C LEU A 72 -13.07 3.51 -9.58
N ILE A 73 -13.96 2.55 -9.35
CA ILE A 73 -13.99 1.74 -8.12
C ILE A 73 -12.73 0.90 -8.00
N GLY A 74 -12.33 0.20 -9.07
CA GLY A 74 -11.10 -0.58 -9.11
C GLY A 74 -9.87 0.28 -8.84
N SER A 75 -9.77 1.46 -9.46
CA SER A 75 -8.67 2.40 -9.21
C SER A 75 -8.64 2.90 -7.76
N ALA A 76 -9.81 3.15 -7.15
CA ALA A 76 -9.89 3.55 -5.75
C ALA A 76 -9.34 2.47 -4.81
N VAL A 77 -9.71 1.20 -5.04
CA VAL A 77 -9.21 0.05 -4.24
C VAL A 77 -7.70 -0.16 -4.46
N VAL A 78 -7.22 0.00 -5.70
CA VAL A 78 -5.79 -0.07 -6.02
C VAL A 78 -5.01 1.03 -5.29
N LEU A 79 -5.47 2.29 -5.36
CA LEU A 79 -4.84 3.42 -4.67
C LEU A 79 -4.85 3.23 -3.15
N LEU A 80 -5.94 2.70 -2.59
CA LEU A 80 -6.03 2.38 -1.17
C LEU A 80 -4.98 1.33 -0.77
N THR A 81 -4.95 0.20 -1.47
CA THR A 81 -4.02 -0.92 -1.20
C THR A 81 -2.56 -0.48 -1.34
N TRP A 82 -2.24 0.22 -2.43
CA TRP A 82 -0.90 0.76 -2.70
C TRP A 82 -0.52 1.84 -1.68
N GLY A 83 -1.45 2.73 -1.33
CA GLY A 83 -1.26 3.76 -0.32
C GLY A 83 -0.99 3.17 1.07
N THR A 84 -1.76 2.15 1.49
CA THR A 84 -1.50 1.42 2.74
C THR A 84 -0.10 0.80 2.73
N THR A 85 0.33 0.23 1.60
CA THR A 85 1.67 -0.34 1.47
C THR A 85 2.76 0.70 1.74
N LEU A 86 2.67 1.87 1.11
CA LEU A 86 3.63 2.96 1.31
C LEU A 86 3.56 3.56 2.72
N LEU A 87 2.36 3.67 3.30
CA LEU A 87 2.18 4.18 4.66
C LEU A 87 2.81 3.26 5.70
N ILE A 88 2.76 1.94 5.51
CA ILE A 88 3.42 0.98 6.42
C ILE A 88 4.94 1.00 6.22
N GLU A 89 5.43 1.13 4.99
CA GLU A 89 6.87 1.35 4.74
C GLU A 89 7.36 2.61 5.46
N TYR A 90 6.58 3.70 5.43
CA TYR A 90 6.85 4.90 6.19
C TYR A 90 6.76 4.69 7.72
N ALA A 91 5.76 3.96 8.21
CA ALA A 91 5.55 3.70 9.63
C ALA A 91 6.70 2.91 10.26
N THR A 92 7.30 2.01 9.48
CA THR A 92 8.38 1.11 9.94
C THR A 92 9.76 1.75 9.85
N LEU A 93 9.91 2.90 9.17
CA LEU A 93 11.19 3.58 8.97
C LEU A 93 11.94 3.85 10.28
N PRO A 94 11.34 4.43 11.34
CA PRO A 94 12.05 4.65 12.60
C PRO A 94 12.63 3.37 13.21
N GLY A 95 11.88 2.27 13.16
CA GLY A 95 12.32 0.97 13.66
C GLY A 95 13.48 0.40 12.83
N LEU A 96 13.46 0.58 11.50
CA LEU A 96 14.57 0.20 10.62
C LEU A 96 15.84 1.00 10.90
N VAL A 97 15.71 2.31 11.11
CA VAL A 97 16.83 3.19 11.48
C VAL A 97 17.38 2.81 12.86
N ALA A 98 16.51 2.50 13.82
CA ALA A 98 16.91 2.08 15.16
C ALA A 98 17.73 0.79 15.13
N ARG A 99 17.20 -0.26 14.49
CA ARG A 99 17.91 -1.54 14.34
C ARG A 99 19.27 -1.40 13.63
N ARG A 100 19.35 -0.54 12.61
CA ARG A 100 20.63 -0.29 11.91
C ARG A 100 21.63 0.46 12.77
N THR A 101 21.17 1.43 13.55
CA THR A 101 22.01 2.16 14.51
C THR A 101 22.52 1.21 15.60
N GLU A 102 21.66 0.35 16.15
CA GLU A 102 22.04 -0.68 17.13
C GLU A 102 23.11 -1.63 16.58
N MET A 103 22.93 -2.14 15.36
CA MET A 103 23.93 -2.99 14.70
C MET A 103 25.27 -2.27 14.50
N ALA A 104 25.24 -0.97 14.18
CA ALA A 104 26.44 -0.17 13.97
C ALA A 104 27.20 0.18 15.26
N LEU A 105 26.56 0.10 16.42
CA LEU A 105 27.18 0.40 17.71
C LEU A 105 28.09 -0.74 18.23
N PHE A 106 28.09 -1.92 17.59
CA PHE A 106 28.92 -3.10 17.92
C PHE A 106 28.96 -3.51 19.42
N ARG A 107 28.01 -3.02 20.23
CA ARG A 107 27.87 -3.31 21.67
C ARG A 107 26.56 -4.02 21.93
N ARG A 108 26.59 -5.00 22.85
CA ARG A 108 25.36 -5.60 23.39
C ARG A 108 24.68 -4.56 24.29
N LEU A 109 23.70 -3.85 23.74
CA LEU A 109 22.83 -2.96 24.51
C LEU A 109 21.85 -3.79 25.34
N THR A 110 21.57 -3.36 26.57
CA THR A 110 20.49 -3.94 27.37
C THR A 110 19.12 -3.64 26.74
N PRO A 111 18.05 -4.41 27.05
CA PRO A 111 16.71 -4.14 26.51
C PRO A 111 16.22 -2.72 26.81
N GLU A 112 16.56 -2.17 27.99
CA GLU A 112 16.23 -0.80 28.38
C GLU A 112 16.95 0.23 27.51
N GLN A 113 18.25 0.02 27.25
CA GLN A 113 19.03 0.88 26.35
C GLN A 113 18.51 0.80 24.90
N GLN A 114 18.10 -0.39 24.44
CA GLN A 114 17.48 -0.54 23.11
C GLN A 114 16.18 0.26 23.01
N ALA A 115 15.32 0.19 24.03
CA ALA A 115 14.08 0.96 24.08
C ALA A 115 14.35 2.48 24.07
N GLU A 116 15.35 2.93 24.82
CA GLU A 116 15.77 4.34 24.86
C GLU A 116 16.30 4.80 23.50
N VAL A 117 17.16 3.99 22.86
CA VAL A 117 17.70 4.25 21.52
C VAL A 117 16.58 4.34 20.49
N ALA A 118 15.65 3.38 20.50
CA ALA A 118 14.50 3.37 19.60
C ALA A 118 13.60 4.60 19.79
N ALA A 119 13.35 5.02 21.03
CA ALA A 119 12.56 6.22 21.34
C ALA A 119 13.24 7.49 20.83
N LYS A 120 14.53 7.68 21.11
CA LYS A 120 15.32 8.83 20.63
C LYS A 120 15.39 8.89 19.12
N ILE A 121 15.64 7.75 18.46
CA ILE A 121 15.67 7.65 17.00
C ILE A 121 14.30 7.96 16.41
N ARG A 122 13.21 7.47 17.01
CA ARG A 122 11.85 7.81 16.54
C ARG A 122 11.60 9.30 16.57
N VAL A 123 11.91 9.97 17.68
CA VAL A 123 11.76 11.44 17.80
C VAL A 123 12.64 12.14 16.77
N HIS A 124 13.89 11.73 16.59
CA HIS A 124 14.82 12.33 15.63
C HIS A 124 14.35 12.18 14.18
N VAL A 125 14.04 10.96 13.75
CA VAL A 125 13.58 10.65 12.39
C VAL A 125 12.28 11.41 12.09
N MET A 126 11.32 11.38 13.00
CA MET A 126 10.06 12.13 12.82
C MET A 126 10.28 13.63 12.81
N SER A 127 11.13 14.17 13.69
CA SER A 127 11.42 15.62 13.69
C SER A 127 12.09 16.06 12.40
N ARG A 128 12.99 15.23 11.85
CA ARG A 128 13.63 15.48 10.56
C ARG A 128 12.63 15.45 9.41
N LEU A 129 11.73 14.46 9.40
CA LEU A 129 10.70 14.34 8.38
C LEU A 129 9.62 15.40 8.52
N LEU A 130 9.37 15.95 9.71
CA LEU A 130 8.45 17.06 9.91
C LEU A 130 9.09 18.42 9.65
N GLY A 131 10.42 18.53 9.77
CA GLY A 131 11.15 19.80 9.75
C GLY A 131 10.88 20.68 10.98
N ARG A 132 10.37 20.08 12.07
CA ARG A 132 10.11 20.69 13.37
C ARG A 132 10.16 19.61 14.45
N PRO A 133 10.32 19.94 15.74
CA PRO A 133 10.27 18.96 16.81
C PRO A 133 9.00 18.10 16.77
N TYR A 134 9.13 16.79 16.93
CA TYR A 134 8.01 15.85 16.99
C TYR A 134 7.43 15.78 18.41
N GLU A 135 6.13 16.00 18.55
CA GLU A 135 5.45 16.07 19.85
C GLU A 135 4.71 14.77 20.22
N GLY A 136 4.81 13.72 19.40
CA GLY A 136 4.15 12.44 19.68
C GLY A 136 2.67 12.38 19.28
N ARG A 137 2.12 13.44 18.66
CA ARG A 137 0.71 13.46 18.26
C ARG A 137 0.47 12.56 17.02
N PRO A 138 -0.64 11.79 16.96
CA PRO A 138 -0.92 10.90 15.83
C PRO A 138 -1.02 11.61 14.47
N ALA A 139 -1.64 12.80 14.43
CA ALA A 139 -1.79 13.57 13.20
C ALA A 139 -0.45 14.06 12.61
N GLU A 140 0.54 14.33 13.47
CA GLU A 140 1.86 14.74 13.02
C GLU A 140 2.57 13.62 12.26
N TRP A 141 2.37 12.37 12.68
CA TRP A 141 2.95 11.25 11.98
C TRP A 141 2.53 11.24 10.50
N LEU A 142 1.25 11.45 10.18
CA LEU A 142 0.77 11.54 8.80
C LEU A 142 1.34 12.75 8.04
N ALA A 143 1.52 13.89 8.71
CA ALA A 143 2.05 15.11 8.10
C ALA A 143 3.51 14.95 7.61
N GLY A 144 4.27 14.02 8.18
CA GLY A 144 5.64 13.70 7.74
C GLY A 144 5.70 12.89 6.43
N PHE A 145 4.60 12.26 6.01
CA PHE A 145 4.59 11.33 4.87
C PHE A 145 5.01 11.97 3.53
N PRO A 146 4.54 13.16 3.12
CA PRO A 146 5.00 13.80 1.88
C PRO A 146 6.49 14.14 1.89
N LYS A 147 7.03 14.51 3.06
CA LYS A 147 8.46 14.80 3.23
C LYS A 147 9.29 13.52 3.20
N TYR A 148 8.76 12.40 3.71
CA TYR A 148 9.34 11.07 3.52
C TYR A 148 9.44 10.70 2.04
N LEU A 149 8.36 10.85 1.26
CA LEU A 149 8.37 10.58 -0.18
C LEU A 149 9.40 11.45 -0.93
N ARG A 150 9.51 12.73 -0.55
CA ARG A 150 10.52 13.63 -1.09
C ARG A 150 11.94 13.21 -0.71
N TRP A 151 12.14 12.77 0.52
CA TRP A 151 13.45 12.36 1.04
C TRP A 151 13.96 11.09 0.35
N ILE A 152 13.12 10.06 0.22
CA ILE A 152 13.48 8.79 -0.44
C ILE A 152 13.71 8.98 -1.94
N ALA A 153 12.94 9.86 -2.60
CA ALA A 153 13.15 10.23 -3.99
C ALA A 153 14.44 11.04 -4.20
N ARG A 154 14.85 11.85 -3.21
CA ARG A 154 16.05 12.70 -3.30
C ARG A 154 17.33 11.96 -3.05
N ASP A 155 17.54 11.40 -1.87
CA ASP A 155 18.81 10.76 -1.51
C ASP A 155 18.69 9.53 -0.61
N GLY A 156 17.60 9.43 0.16
CA GLY A 156 17.41 8.34 1.11
C GLY A 156 18.48 8.29 2.19
N THR A 157 19.15 9.41 2.46
CA THR A 157 20.22 9.53 3.46
C THR A 157 19.80 10.40 4.62
N MET A 158 20.06 9.96 5.84
CA MET A 158 19.73 10.70 7.06
C MET A 158 20.86 10.58 8.06
N GLU A 159 21.32 11.71 8.58
CA GLU A 159 22.21 11.71 9.74
C GLU A 159 21.40 11.40 10.99
N CYS A 160 21.83 10.39 11.72
CA CYS A 160 21.21 9.94 12.96
C CYS A 160 22.22 10.11 14.10
N PRO A 161 21.82 10.68 15.25
CA PRO A 161 22.70 10.80 16.40
C PRO A 161 23.02 9.41 16.95
N ARG A 162 24.27 9.16 17.31
CA ARG A 162 24.57 8.01 18.18
C ARG A 162 24.15 8.40 19.58
N VAL A 163 23.25 7.62 20.17
CA VAL A 163 22.67 7.97 21.49
C VAL A 163 23.71 7.94 22.61
N VAL A 164 24.80 7.20 22.41
CA VAL A 164 25.84 6.91 23.41
C VAL A 164 27.09 7.78 23.23
N ASP A 165 27.25 8.44 22.08
CA ASP A 165 28.48 9.13 21.69
C ASP A 165 28.09 10.40 20.91
N PRO A 166 28.76 11.56 21.10
CA PRO A 166 28.46 12.79 20.35
C PRO A 166 28.60 12.66 18.82
N THR A 167 29.11 11.55 18.30
CA THR A 167 29.23 11.29 16.86
C THR A 167 27.89 10.96 16.18
N THR A 168 27.82 11.23 14.87
CA THR A 168 26.66 10.90 14.02
C THR A 168 26.91 9.65 13.18
N PHE A 169 25.85 8.95 12.81
CA PHE A 169 25.84 7.85 11.87
C PHE A 169 24.98 8.23 10.66
N THR A 170 25.53 8.13 9.45
CA THR A 170 24.75 8.35 8.22
C THR A 170 23.98 7.08 7.87
N PHE A 171 22.69 7.07 8.17
CA PHE A 171 21.78 6.07 7.66
C PHE A 171 21.57 6.27 6.16
N LYS A 172 21.76 5.22 5.38
CA LYS A 172 21.47 5.18 3.94
C LYS A 172 20.50 4.05 3.65
N LEU A 173 19.43 4.33 2.93
CA LEU A 173 18.55 3.29 2.44
C LEU A 173 19.34 2.32 1.55
N PRO A 174 19.14 0.99 1.70
CA PRO A 174 19.87 0.00 0.92
C PRO A 174 19.54 0.06 -0.58
N GLN A 175 18.39 0.64 -0.94
CA GLN A 175 17.90 0.73 -2.30
C GLN A 175 18.36 2.04 -2.98
N SER A 176 18.75 1.97 -4.25
CA SER A 176 19.04 3.18 -5.03
C SER A 176 17.74 3.95 -5.34
N ARG A 177 17.84 5.27 -5.52
CA ARG A 177 16.69 6.16 -5.81
C ARG A 177 15.89 5.69 -7.02
N ALA A 178 16.59 5.39 -8.12
CA ALA A 178 16.00 4.92 -9.36
C ALA A 178 15.31 3.57 -9.17
N SER A 179 15.93 2.67 -8.41
CA SER A 179 15.33 1.39 -8.08
C SER A 179 14.05 1.52 -7.25
N TRP A 180 14.06 2.39 -6.24
CA TRP A 180 12.87 2.62 -5.41
C TRP A 180 11.73 3.18 -6.25
N ALA A 181 12.00 4.21 -7.06
CA ALA A 181 11.00 4.82 -7.93
C ALA A 181 10.44 3.80 -8.94
N PHE A 182 11.32 3.01 -9.57
CA PHE A 182 10.91 1.94 -10.48
C PHE A 182 10.03 0.91 -9.77
N ARG A 183 10.41 0.46 -8.57
CA ARG A 183 9.61 -0.49 -7.77
C ARG A 183 8.22 0.07 -7.46
N VAL A 184 8.13 1.33 -7.06
CA VAL A 184 6.87 1.99 -6.70
C VAL A 184 5.93 2.15 -7.89
N VAL A 185 6.45 2.56 -9.05
CA VAL A 185 5.66 2.71 -10.28
C VAL A 185 5.23 1.34 -10.80
N LEU A 186 6.16 0.38 -10.86
CA LEU A 186 5.86 -0.95 -11.37
C LEU A 186 4.89 -1.72 -10.46
N SER A 187 5.01 -1.59 -9.14
CA SER A 187 4.06 -2.22 -8.21
C SER A 187 2.65 -1.66 -8.37
N MET A 188 2.51 -0.34 -8.56
CA MET A 188 1.23 0.29 -8.86
C MET A 188 0.64 -0.23 -10.18
N ALA A 189 1.46 -0.32 -11.23
CA ALA A 189 1.02 -0.81 -12.54
C ALA A 189 0.58 -2.28 -12.49
N LEU A 190 1.35 -3.15 -11.83
CA LEU A 190 1.01 -4.57 -11.67
C LEU A 190 -0.26 -4.77 -10.85
N LEU A 191 -0.39 -4.04 -9.75
CA LEU A 191 -1.59 -4.08 -8.90
C LEU A 191 -2.83 -3.60 -9.66
N ALA A 192 -2.71 -2.47 -10.38
CA ALA A 192 -3.79 -1.93 -11.20
C ALA A 192 -4.22 -2.91 -12.29
N PHE A 193 -3.25 -3.46 -13.04
CA PHE A 193 -3.50 -4.46 -14.07
C PHE A 193 -4.21 -5.70 -13.50
N ALA A 194 -3.71 -6.24 -12.40
CA ALA A 194 -4.27 -7.43 -11.77
C ALA A 194 -5.71 -7.23 -11.30
N VAL A 195 -5.99 -6.14 -10.57
CA VAL A 195 -7.35 -5.85 -10.07
C VAL A 195 -8.31 -5.54 -11.23
N LEU A 196 -7.92 -4.65 -12.14
CA LEU A 196 -8.81 -4.18 -13.20
C LEU A 196 -9.08 -5.26 -14.26
N SER A 197 -8.10 -6.11 -14.58
CA SER A 197 -8.26 -7.17 -15.59
C SER A 197 -9.41 -8.13 -15.26
N GLN A 198 -9.61 -8.43 -13.98
CA GLN A 198 -10.71 -9.28 -13.51
C GLN A 198 -11.98 -8.47 -13.28
N TYR A 199 -11.87 -7.29 -12.66
CA TYR A 199 -13.04 -6.52 -12.29
C TYR A 199 -13.82 -5.98 -13.51
N LEU A 200 -13.10 -5.61 -14.58
CA LEU A 200 -13.72 -5.16 -15.84
C LEU A 200 -14.52 -6.26 -16.55
N LEU A 201 -14.35 -7.54 -16.20
CA LEU A 201 -15.19 -8.62 -16.74
C LEU A 201 -16.67 -8.46 -16.35
N LEU A 202 -16.99 -7.71 -15.29
CA LEU A 202 -18.38 -7.35 -14.92
C LEU A 202 -19.06 -6.42 -15.94
N ALA A 203 -18.33 -5.85 -16.89
CA ALA A 203 -18.95 -5.09 -17.98
C ALA A 203 -19.63 -5.99 -19.02
N ARG A 204 -19.29 -7.28 -19.06
CA ARG A 204 -19.83 -8.21 -20.05
C ARG A 204 -21.23 -8.69 -19.63
N PRO A 205 -22.22 -8.69 -20.54
CA PRO A 205 -23.53 -9.26 -20.24
C PRO A 205 -23.42 -10.74 -19.87
N SER A 206 -24.20 -11.18 -18.89
CA SER A 206 -24.23 -12.58 -18.47
C SER A 206 -24.82 -13.44 -19.58
N LYS A 207 -24.22 -14.60 -19.87
CA LYS A 207 -24.65 -15.50 -20.97
C LYS A 207 -26.12 -15.95 -20.83
N ASP A 208 -26.65 -15.96 -19.61
CA ASP A 208 -28.03 -16.37 -19.32
C ASP A 208 -29.09 -15.39 -19.85
N GLN A 209 -28.73 -14.15 -20.19
CA GLN A 209 -29.67 -13.16 -20.76
C GLN A 209 -29.80 -13.25 -22.30
N THR A 210 -29.03 -14.13 -22.94
CA THR A 210 -29.01 -14.30 -24.40
C THR A 210 -29.76 -15.55 -24.90
N SER A 211 -30.51 -16.24 -24.04
CA SER A 211 -31.30 -17.41 -24.50
C SER A 211 -32.46 -16.98 -25.41
N PRO A 212 -32.53 -17.40 -26.69
CA PRO A 212 -33.51 -16.92 -27.68
C PRO A 212 -34.95 -17.43 -27.50
N ASP A 213 -35.29 -18.11 -26.40
CA ASP A 213 -36.56 -18.83 -26.25
C ASP A 213 -37.75 -17.96 -25.82
N ALA A 214 -37.76 -16.67 -26.17
CA ALA A 214 -38.98 -15.89 -26.21
C ALA A 214 -39.77 -16.26 -27.48
N ILE A 215 -40.28 -17.49 -27.52
CA ILE A 215 -41.26 -17.90 -28.53
C ILE A 215 -42.51 -17.04 -28.27
N PRO A 216 -42.97 -16.21 -29.22
CA PRO A 216 -44.24 -15.50 -29.07
C PRO A 216 -45.36 -16.55 -29.09
N SER A 217 -46.02 -16.75 -27.95
CA SER A 217 -47.29 -17.47 -27.90
C SER A 217 -48.28 -16.70 -28.78
N LYS A 218 -48.66 -17.31 -29.91
CA LYS A 218 -49.82 -16.89 -30.71
C LYS A 218 -51.11 -17.11 -29.94
#